data_AF-A0A7L4RKR0-F1
#
_entry.id   AF-A0A7L4RKR0-F1
#
_cell.length_a   1.000
_cell.length_b   1.000
_cell.length_c   1.000
_cell.angle_alpha   90.00
_cell.angle_beta   90.00
_cell.angle_gamma   90.00
#
_symmetry.space_group_name_H-M   'P 1'
#
loop_
_entity.id
_entity.type
_entity.pdbx_description
1 polymer ?
#
loop_
_entity_poly.entity_id
_entity_poly.type
_entity_poly.pdbx_seq_one_letter_code
_entity_poly.pdbx_strand_id
1 'polypeptide(L)'
;MIGEDEIIFSGKYKEFSFNARYGLKNAGGKDAAFALCEIVKKIEPYAYEFSGIDCKKVEAVASKAGKDLPSIAKYIRENRMRKQLEETLSNELLVTAAESYFFSRALANAGVSVLPEASSGLKAESEIVEGQIVFIGKYKEWVGIKKLALEGAEDWEVSGILCNAVETAIRKAFQFCGENEEISVSGKRKSFGNAADLLDELAGKMGNDKTKNSYIVVKSLEALGYAPYANAGMLTAAHPELKPKKPKGRIAKG
;
A
#
# COMPACT_ATOMS: atom_id res chain seq x y z
N MET A 1 -19.03 -17.26 14.40
CA MET A 1 -18.53 -15.95 14.87
C MET A 1 -17.08 -16.17 15.23
N ILE A 2 -16.13 -15.59 14.49
CA ILE A 2 -14.71 -15.70 14.83
C ILE A 2 -14.37 -14.54 15.80
N GLY A 3 -13.68 -14.87 16.90
CA GLY A 3 -13.08 -14.02 17.95
C GLY A 3 -12.01 -14.86 18.66
N GLU A 4 -10.93 -14.36 19.27
CA GLU A 4 -10.90 -13.33 20.31
C GLU A 4 -9.92 -12.18 19.98
N ASP A 5 -10.50 -11.21 19.26
CA ASP A 5 -9.98 -9.93 18.73
C ASP A 5 -8.88 -10.12 17.68
N GLU A 6 -9.17 -9.94 16.40
CA GLU A 6 -8.60 -10.68 15.28
C GLU A 6 -7.91 -9.81 14.23
N ILE A 7 -6.95 -10.40 13.52
CA ILE A 7 -6.67 -10.07 12.12
C ILE A 7 -6.46 -11.37 11.35
N ILE A 8 -7.26 -11.61 10.31
CA ILE A 8 -7.21 -12.80 9.48
C ILE A 8 -7.11 -12.36 8.03
N PHE A 9 -6.16 -12.92 7.28
CA PHE A 9 -6.20 -12.96 5.83
C PHE A 9 -6.18 -14.42 5.39
N SER A 10 -7.13 -14.81 4.55
CA SER A 10 -7.13 -16.12 3.91
C SER A 10 -7.59 -15.97 2.46
N GLY A 11 -6.84 -16.57 1.55
CA GLY A 11 -7.20 -16.62 0.14
C GLY A 11 -6.22 -17.47 -0.65
N LYS A 12 -6.76 -18.19 -1.63
CA LYS A 12 -5.99 -18.93 -2.62
C LYS A 12 -6.50 -18.56 -4.01
N TYR A 13 -5.63 -18.00 -4.84
CA TYR A 13 -5.95 -17.61 -6.21
C TYR A 13 -4.74 -17.83 -7.11
N LYS A 14 -4.86 -18.72 -8.10
CA LYS A 14 -3.71 -19.18 -8.91
C LYS A 14 -2.57 -19.67 -8.01
N GLU A 15 -1.35 -19.16 -8.22
CA GLU A 15 -0.15 -19.45 -7.43
C GLU A 15 -0.13 -18.75 -6.06
N PHE A 16 -0.98 -17.73 -5.86
CA PHE A 16 -1.08 -17.04 -4.59
C PHE A 16 -1.86 -17.88 -3.58
N SER A 17 -1.25 -18.12 -2.42
CA SER A 17 -1.89 -18.76 -1.27
C SER A 17 -1.34 -18.16 0.01
N PHE A 18 -2.20 -17.57 0.83
CA PHE A 18 -1.83 -17.09 2.14
C PHE A 18 -3.00 -17.29 3.13
N ASN A 19 -2.70 -17.89 4.26
CA ASN A 19 -3.67 -18.35 5.25
C ASN A 19 -3.09 -18.06 6.63
N ALA A 20 -3.48 -16.93 7.23
CA ALA A 20 -2.96 -16.48 8.50
C ALA A 20 -4.05 -15.85 9.36
N ARG A 21 -4.04 -16.22 10.65
CA ARG A 21 -4.83 -15.65 11.71
C ARG A 21 -3.92 -15.19 12.84
N TYR A 22 -4.15 -13.98 13.33
CA TYR A 22 -3.49 -13.42 14.50
C TYR A 22 -4.56 -13.16 15.57
N GLY A 23 -4.42 -13.82 16.73
CA GLY A 23 -5.24 -13.56 17.92
C GLY A 23 -4.68 -12.37 18.71
N LEU A 24 -5.53 -11.40 19.04
CA LEU A 24 -5.19 -10.10 19.62
C LEU A 24 -5.89 -9.82 20.97
N LYS A 25 -6.56 -10.80 21.58
CA LYS A 25 -7.32 -10.64 22.84
C LYS A 25 -6.62 -9.79 23.91
N ASN A 26 -5.32 -9.98 24.06
CA ASN A 26 -4.48 -9.30 25.05
C ASN A 26 -3.35 -8.49 24.41
N ALA A 27 -3.43 -8.23 23.10
CA ALA A 27 -2.36 -7.61 22.33
C ALA A 27 -2.41 -6.07 22.43
N GLY A 28 -1.24 -5.44 22.37
CA GLY A 28 -1.10 -3.99 22.31
C GLY A 28 -1.23 -3.43 20.88
N GLY A 29 -1.18 -2.10 20.74
CA GLY A 29 -1.21 -1.45 19.42
C GLY A 29 -0.07 -1.93 18.51
N LYS A 30 1.15 -2.05 19.03
CA LYS A 30 2.31 -2.53 18.26
C LYS A 30 2.16 -3.97 17.76
N ASP A 31 1.47 -4.82 18.52
CA ASP A 31 1.18 -6.19 18.11
C ASP A 31 0.17 -6.25 16.95
N ALA A 32 -0.88 -5.43 17.04
CA ALA A 32 -1.84 -5.27 15.93
C ALA A 32 -1.16 -4.67 14.68
N ALA A 33 -0.26 -3.69 14.85
CA ALA A 33 0.53 -3.13 13.76
C ALA A 33 1.44 -4.18 13.12
N PHE A 34 2.11 -5.01 13.92
CA PHE A 34 2.96 -6.09 13.45
C PHE A 34 2.19 -7.08 12.56
N ALA A 35 1.03 -7.56 13.02
CA ALA A 35 0.19 -8.48 12.26
C ALA A 35 -0.26 -7.87 10.91
N LEU A 36 -0.62 -6.58 10.88
CA LEU A 36 -0.95 -5.88 9.64
C LEU A 36 0.25 -5.75 8.70
N CYS A 37 1.44 -5.44 9.22
CA CYS A 37 2.67 -5.37 8.43
C CYS A 37 3.01 -6.72 7.79
N GLU A 38 2.85 -7.83 8.51
CA GLU A 38 3.09 -9.17 7.96
C GLU A 38 2.11 -9.51 6.83
N ILE A 39 0.84 -9.15 6.98
CA ILE A 39 -0.15 -9.32 5.90
C ILE A 39 0.25 -8.51 4.67
N VAL A 40 0.59 -7.22 4.82
CA VAL A 40 0.99 -6.37 3.69
C VAL A 40 2.16 -6.96 2.93
N LYS A 41 3.23 -7.36 3.63
CA LYS A 41 4.42 -7.98 3.01
C LYS A 41 4.09 -9.22 2.19
N LYS A 42 3.03 -9.95 2.56
CA LYS A 42 2.59 -11.16 1.85
C LYS A 42 1.68 -10.87 0.67
N ILE A 43 0.80 -9.88 0.75
CA ILE A 43 -0.24 -9.66 -0.27
C ILE A 43 0.11 -8.56 -1.28
N GLU A 44 0.93 -7.58 -0.92
CA GLU A 44 1.26 -6.45 -1.79
C GLU A 44 1.95 -6.87 -3.09
N PRO A 45 2.94 -7.81 -3.10
CA PRO A 45 3.54 -8.26 -4.36
C PRO A 45 2.50 -8.78 -5.35
N TYR A 46 1.51 -9.54 -4.86
CA TYR A 46 0.43 -10.09 -5.69
C TYR A 46 -0.59 -9.03 -6.11
N ALA A 47 -0.79 -7.97 -5.31
CA ALA A 47 -1.59 -6.83 -5.74
C ALA A 47 -0.98 -6.18 -6.99
N TYR A 48 0.35 -6.05 -7.06
CA TYR A 48 1.02 -5.56 -8.25
C TYR A 48 1.06 -6.59 -9.39
N GLU A 49 1.33 -7.86 -9.10
CA GLU A 49 1.34 -8.92 -10.10
C GLU A 49 0.01 -9.02 -10.85
N PHE A 50 -1.10 -9.12 -10.10
CA PHE A 50 -2.43 -9.22 -10.67
C PHE A 50 -2.95 -7.90 -11.26
N SER A 51 -2.24 -6.78 -11.09
CA SER A 51 -2.59 -5.52 -11.77
C SER A 51 -2.27 -5.55 -13.27
N GLY A 52 -1.43 -6.48 -13.72
CA GLY A 52 -0.99 -6.59 -15.11
C GLY A 52 0.24 -5.75 -15.48
N ILE A 53 0.87 -5.07 -14.53
CA ILE A 53 2.16 -4.39 -14.79
C ILE A 53 3.33 -5.38 -14.82
N ASP A 54 4.33 -5.08 -15.64
CA ASP A 54 5.61 -5.81 -15.63
C ASP A 54 6.47 -5.33 -14.46
N CYS A 55 6.29 -5.97 -13.30
CA CYS A 55 7.01 -5.62 -12.07
C CYS A 55 8.53 -5.67 -12.26
N LYS A 56 9.06 -6.61 -13.07
CA LYS A 56 10.51 -6.74 -13.28
C LYS A 56 11.06 -5.53 -14.03
N LYS A 57 10.36 -5.05 -15.07
CA LYS A 57 10.77 -3.85 -15.80
C LYS A 57 10.71 -2.60 -14.94
N VAL A 58 9.64 -2.41 -14.17
CA VAL A 58 9.51 -1.25 -13.27
C VAL A 58 10.59 -1.29 -12.17
N GLU A 59 10.88 -2.47 -11.62
CA GLU A 59 11.96 -2.64 -10.64
C GLU A 59 13.34 -2.32 -11.22
N ALA A 60 13.58 -2.65 -12.49
CA ALA A 60 14.81 -2.26 -13.19
C ALA A 60 14.94 -0.75 -13.42
N VAL A 61 13.84 -0.01 -13.45
CA VAL A 61 13.85 1.47 -13.43
C VAL A 61 14.13 1.96 -12.00
N ALA A 62 13.44 1.43 -11.01
CA ALA A 62 13.59 1.83 -9.60
C ALA A 62 15.01 1.57 -9.04
N SER A 63 15.68 0.50 -9.47
CA SER A 63 17.06 0.19 -9.04
C SER A 63 18.09 1.22 -9.46
N LYS A 64 17.78 2.05 -10.48
CA LYS A 64 18.65 3.13 -10.95
C LYS A 64 18.48 4.43 -10.15
N ALA A 65 17.44 4.53 -9.32
CA ALA A 65 17.12 5.75 -8.56
C ALA A 65 18.07 6.01 -7.38
N GLY A 66 18.97 5.07 -7.04
CA GLY A 66 19.94 5.23 -5.97
C GLY A 66 19.51 4.63 -4.63
N LYS A 67 20.26 4.96 -3.56
CA LYS A 67 20.14 4.34 -2.23
C LYS A 67 19.83 5.33 -1.10
N ASP A 68 19.39 6.53 -1.43
CA ASP A 68 18.96 7.56 -0.49
C ASP A 68 17.93 8.50 -1.15
N LEU A 69 17.19 9.27 -0.34
CA LEU A 69 16.15 10.18 -0.86
C LEU A 69 16.70 11.24 -1.84
N PRO A 70 17.86 11.89 -1.59
CA PRO A 70 18.44 12.84 -2.55
C PRO A 70 18.78 12.21 -3.91
N SER A 71 19.27 10.97 -3.92
CA SER A 71 19.56 10.25 -5.16
C SER A 71 18.27 9.95 -5.94
N ILE A 72 17.20 9.54 -5.25
CA ILE A 72 15.89 9.32 -5.89
C ILE A 72 15.38 10.64 -6.48
N ALA A 73 15.45 11.74 -5.73
CA ALA A 73 15.06 13.07 -6.19
C ALA A 73 15.86 13.49 -7.42
N LYS A 74 17.19 13.33 -7.39
CA LYS A 74 18.07 13.61 -8.52
C LYS A 74 17.69 12.78 -9.75
N TYR A 75 17.51 11.47 -9.57
CA TYR A 75 17.10 10.58 -10.66
C TYR A 75 15.79 11.02 -11.30
N ILE A 76 14.78 11.37 -10.48
CA ILE A 76 13.48 11.84 -10.97
C ILE A 76 13.61 13.15 -11.77
N ARG A 77 14.47 14.10 -11.35
CA ARG A 77 14.67 15.38 -12.05
C ARG A 77 15.40 15.21 -13.38
N GLU A 78 16.40 14.34 -13.41
CA GLU A 78 17.27 14.14 -14.58
C GLU A 78 16.63 13.24 -15.64
N ASN A 79 15.64 12.42 -15.27
CA ASN A 79 15.01 11.47 -16.15
C ASN A 79 13.56 11.85 -16.49
N ARG A 80 13.13 11.48 -17.70
CA ARG A 80 11.71 11.55 -18.08
C ARG A 80 10.95 10.39 -17.46
N MET A 81 10.82 10.40 -16.14
CA MET A 81 10.29 9.27 -15.35
C MET A 81 8.98 8.72 -15.90
N ARG A 82 8.03 9.60 -16.19
CA ARG A 82 6.73 9.22 -16.73
C ARG A 82 6.87 8.39 -18.01
N LYS A 83 7.70 8.85 -18.96
CA LYS A 83 7.95 8.16 -20.23
C LYS A 83 8.64 6.81 -20.01
N GLN A 84 9.64 6.75 -19.13
CA GLN A 84 10.32 5.49 -18.80
C GLN A 84 9.36 4.45 -18.22
N LEU A 85 8.42 4.88 -17.37
CA LEU A 85 7.40 3.98 -16.82
C LEU A 85 6.40 3.55 -17.88
N GLU A 86 5.95 4.46 -18.75
CA GLU A 86 5.05 4.12 -19.88
C GLU A 86 5.67 3.07 -20.80
N GLU A 87 6.99 3.15 -21.07
CA GLU A 87 7.73 2.16 -21.87
C GLU A 87 7.79 0.75 -21.22
N THR A 88 7.49 0.63 -19.92
CA THR A 88 7.41 -0.67 -19.26
C THR A 88 6.06 -1.37 -19.43
N LEU A 89 5.04 -0.66 -19.92
CA LEU A 89 3.65 -1.09 -19.88
C LEU A 89 3.17 -1.63 -21.24
N SER A 90 2.33 -2.67 -21.18
CA SER A 90 1.51 -3.10 -22.31
C SER A 90 0.20 -2.30 -22.41
N ASN A 91 -0.24 -1.68 -21.31
CA ASN A 91 -1.43 -0.84 -21.22
C ASN A 91 -1.10 0.47 -20.50
N GLU A 92 -1.14 1.59 -21.23
CA GLU A 92 -0.82 2.93 -20.71
C GLU A 92 -1.75 3.36 -19.56
N LEU A 93 -2.96 2.81 -19.47
CA LEU A 93 -3.89 3.11 -18.39
C LEU A 93 -3.42 2.57 -17.02
N LEU A 94 -2.44 1.66 -16.99
CA LEU A 94 -1.85 1.12 -15.76
C LEU A 94 -0.63 1.91 -15.25
N VAL A 95 -0.34 3.05 -15.85
CA VAL A 95 0.80 3.88 -15.47
C VAL A 95 0.79 4.34 -14.01
N THR A 96 -0.39 4.53 -13.40
CA THR A 96 -0.47 4.84 -11.95
C THR A 96 -0.02 3.66 -11.09
N ALA A 97 -0.24 2.42 -11.54
CA ALA A 97 0.29 1.22 -10.88
C ALA A 97 1.81 1.14 -11.00
N ALA A 98 2.37 1.45 -12.18
CA ALA A 98 3.82 1.54 -12.36
C ALA A 98 4.45 2.67 -11.52
N GLU A 99 3.81 3.85 -11.41
CA GLU A 99 4.26 4.93 -10.52
C GLU A 99 4.28 4.49 -9.06
N SER A 100 3.19 3.87 -8.60
CA SER A 100 3.07 3.35 -7.23
C SER A 100 4.18 2.34 -6.92
N TYR A 101 4.38 1.35 -7.80
CA TYR A 101 5.40 0.33 -7.63
C TYR A 101 6.82 0.91 -7.72
N PHE A 102 7.06 1.87 -8.62
CA PHE A 102 8.34 2.59 -8.70
C PHE A 102 8.69 3.26 -7.37
N PHE A 103 7.77 4.03 -6.76
CA PHE A 103 8.04 4.67 -5.48
C PHE A 103 8.23 3.65 -4.36
N SER A 104 7.42 2.58 -4.31
CA SER A 104 7.58 1.49 -3.33
C SER A 104 9.00 0.90 -3.38
N ARG A 105 9.48 0.54 -4.58
CA ARG A 105 10.82 -0.05 -4.78
C ARG A 105 11.95 0.95 -4.57
N ALA A 106 11.82 2.18 -5.07
CA ALA A 106 12.83 3.22 -4.91
C ALA A 106 13.05 3.57 -3.43
N LEU A 107 11.97 3.74 -2.66
CA LEU A 107 12.04 3.98 -1.22
C LEU A 107 12.67 2.80 -0.48
N ALA A 108 12.29 1.57 -0.82
CA ALA A 108 12.89 0.38 -0.23
C ALA A 108 14.41 0.30 -0.50
N ASN A 109 14.86 0.65 -1.72
CA ASN A 109 16.29 0.72 -2.06
C ASN A 109 17.04 1.79 -1.24
N ALA A 110 16.33 2.86 -0.84
CA ALA A 110 16.83 3.89 0.06
C ALA A 110 16.71 3.55 1.56
N GLY A 111 16.27 2.34 1.91
CA GLY A 111 16.07 1.94 3.30
C GLY A 111 14.88 2.60 3.99
N VAL A 112 13.97 3.21 3.22
CA VAL A 112 12.72 3.81 3.72
C VAL A 112 11.59 2.81 3.53
N SER A 113 10.99 2.38 4.64
CA SER A 113 9.86 1.47 4.64
C SER A 113 8.55 2.22 4.35
N VAL A 114 7.61 1.56 3.68
CA VAL A 114 6.21 2.05 3.55
C VAL A 114 5.32 1.57 4.71
N LEU A 115 5.91 0.78 5.61
CA LEU A 115 5.30 0.22 6.82
C LEU A 115 6.00 0.76 8.07
N PRO A 116 5.30 0.89 9.20
CA PRO A 116 5.93 1.19 10.47
C PRO A 116 6.87 0.05 10.92
N GLU A 117 7.86 0.39 11.74
CA GLU A 117 8.72 -0.59 12.41
C GLU A 117 7.97 -1.15 13.62
N ALA A 118 7.24 -2.24 13.40
CA ALA A 118 6.53 -2.99 14.42
C ALA A 118 7.19 -4.35 14.64
N SER A 119 7.45 -4.70 15.90
CA SER A 119 7.97 -6.00 16.31
C SER A 119 7.07 -6.58 17.40
N SER A 120 6.82 -7.89 17.31
CA SER A 120 5.95 -8.61 18.24
C SER A 120 6.37 -10.07 18.33
N GLY A 121 6.06 -10.71 19.45
CA GLY A 121 6.13 -12.16 19.63
C GLY A 121 4.90 -12.91 19.13
N LEU A 122 3.91 -12.21 18.57
CA LEU A 122 2.70 -12.84 18.01
C LEU A 122 3.06 -13.84 16.92
N LYS A 123 2.40 -15.00 16.97
CA LYS A 123 2.52 -16.05 15.95
C LYS A 123 1.24 -16.14 15.15
N ALA A 124 1.39 -16.34 13.84
CA ALA A 124 0.27 -16.64 12.97
C ALA A 124 -0.21 -18.08 13.20
N GLU A 125 -1.51 -18.26 13.29
CA GLU A 125 -2.22 -19.52 13.15
C GLU A 125 -2.68 -19.68 11.70
N SER A 126 -2.92 -20.92 11.25
CA SER A 126 -3.48 -21.15 9.92
C SER A 126 -5.00 -21.09 9.98
N GLU A 127 -5.60 -20.26 9.13
CA GLU A 127 -7.05 -20.17 8.94
C GLU A 127 -7.32 -20.23 7.43
N ILE A 128 -8.17 -21.17 7.00
CA ILE A 128 -8.51 -21.36 5.59
C ILE A 128 -9.97 -21.01 5.38
N VAL A 129 -10.19 -20.08 4.45
CA VAL A 129 -11.51 -19.64 4.02
C VAL A 129 -11.64 -19.92 2.52
N GLU A 130 -12.37 -20.99 2.19
CA GLU A 130 -12.47 -21.46 0.79
C GLU A 130 -13.39 -20.59 -0.08
N GLY A 131 -13.07 -20.55 -1.38
CA GLY A 131 -13.89 -19.90 -2.43
C GLY A 131 -13.82 -18.38 -2.47
N GLN A 132 -12.94 -17.75 -1.69
CA GLN A 132 -12.87 -16.30 -1.54
C GLN A 132 -11.47 -15.81 -1.18
N ILE A 133 -11.21 -14.54 -1.49
CA ILE A 133 -10.12 -13.76 -0.89
C ILE A 133 -10.73 -12.97 0.26
N VAL A 134 -10.25 -13.16 1.49
CA VAL A 134 -10.79 -12.50 2.69
C VAL A 134 -9.68 -11.84 3.48
N PHE A 135 -9.94 -10.61 3.92
CA PHE A 135 -9.22 -9.91 4.98
C PHE A 135 -10.26 -9.47 6.03
N ILE A 136 -10.17 -9.89 7.28
CA ILE A 136 -11.02 -9.45 8.39
C ILE A 136 -10.11 -8.98 9.52
N GLY A 137 -10.23 -7.74 9.99
CA GLY A 137 -9.46 -7.25 11.13
C GLY A 137 -10.37 -6.56 12.13
N LYS A 138 -10.70 -7.23 13.24
CA LYS A 138 -11.34 -6.57 14.38
C LYS A 138 -10.38 -6.49 15.57
N TYR A 139 -9.97 -5.30 16.00
CA TYR A 139 -9.16 -5.09 17.19
C TYR A 139 -9.73 -3.92 18.00
N LYS A 140 -10.20 -4.16 19.22
CA LYS A 140 -10.99 -3.23 20.04
C LYS A 140 -12.22 -2.74 19.27
N GLU A 141 -12.31 -1.44 19.04
CA GLU A 141 -13.33 -0.80 18.22
C GLU A 141 -13.06 -0.94 16.72
N TRP A 142 -11.87 -1.39 16.32
CA TRP A 142 -11.55 -1.55 14.90
C TRP A 142 -12.24 -2.79 14.36
N VAL A 143 -12.89 -2.73 13.19
CA VAL A 143 -13.42 -3.84 12.39
C VAL A 143 -13.14 -3.52 10.92
N GLY A 144 -12.66 -4.46 10.11
CA GLY A 144 -12.56 -4.29 8.67
C GLY A 144 -12.57 -5.61 7.94
N ILE A 145 -13.64 -5.89 7.18
CA ILE A 145 -13.80 -7.10 6.35
C ILE A 145 -13.70 -6.71 4.88
N LYS A 146 -12.91 -7.44 4.08
CA LYS A 146 -12.84 -7.28 2.62
C LYS A 146 -12.80 -8.66 1.99
N LYS A 147 -13.87 -8.97 1.28
CA LYS A 147 -14.18 -10.28 0.70
C LYS A 147 -14.39 -10.11 -0.80
N LEU A 148 -13.81 -11.00 -1.57
CA LEU A 148 -14.12 -11.21 -2.99
C LEU A 148 -14.43 -12.69 -3.19
N ALA A 149 -15.57 -13.01 -3.78
CA ALA A 149 -15.85 -14.38 -4.22
C ALA A 149 -14.99 -14.69 -5.45
N LEU A 150 -14.39 -15.87 -5.51
CA LEU A 150 -13.47 -16.22 -6.59
C LEU A 150 -14.15 -16.79 -7.85
N GLU A 151 -15.43 -17.14 -7.75
CA GLU A 151 -16.20 -17.62 -8.90
C GLU A 151 -16.34 -16.49 -9.94
N GLY A 152 -15.69 -16.68 -11.10
CA GLY A 152 -15.68 -15.70 -12.19
C GLY A 152 -14.79 -14.47 -11.95
N ALA A 153 -13.98 -14.46 -10.88
CA ALA A 153 -13.12 -13.32 -10.57
C ALA A 153 -11.97 -13.17 -11.57
N GLU A 154 -11.74 -11.94 -12.01
CA GLU A 154 -10.63 -11.57 -12.89
C GLU A 154 -9.41 -11.08 -12.09
N ASP A 155 -8.22 -11.12 -12.70
CA ASP A 155 -6.97 -10.71 -12.04
C ASP A 155 -7.03 -9.28 -11.48
N TRP A 156 -7.62 -8.36 -12.23
CA TRP A 156 -7.75 -6.97 -11.81
C TRP A 156 -8.72 -6.80 -10.63
N GLU A 157 -9.73 -7.67 -10.49
CA GLU A 157 -10.63 -7.68 -9.33
C GLU A 157 -9.90 -8.19 -8.09
N VAL A 158 -9.10 -9.25 -8.25
CA VAL A 158 -8.24 -9.76 -7.18
C VAL A 158 -7.19 -8.70 -6.79
N SER A 159 -6.54 -8.05 -7.75
CA SER A 159 -5.64 -6.92 -7.50
C SER A 159 -6.35 -5.81 -6.74
N GLY A 160 -7.58 -5.46 -7.14
CA GLY A 160 -8.41 -4.46 -6.47
C GLY A 160 -8.71 -4.79 -5.01
N ILE A 161 -9.09 -6.03 -4.69
CA ILE A 161 -9.37 -6.42 -3.29
C ILE A 161 -8.08 -6.43 -2.44
N LEU A 162 -6.95 -6.89 -3.00
CA LEU A 162 -5.66 -6.89 -2.32
C LEU A 162 -5.14 -5.47 -2.08
N CYS A 163 -5.25 -4.57 -3.08
CA CYS A 163 -4.92 -3.16 -2.94
C CYS A 163 -5.71 -2.49 -1.81
N ASN A 164 -7.02 -2.74 -1.75
CA ASN A 164 -7.84 -2.22 -0.66
C ASN A 164 -7.37 -2.75 0.70
N ALA A 165 -7.03 -4.05 0.80
CA ALA A 165 -6.51 -4.65 2.02
C ALA A 165 -5.17 -3.99 2.44
N VAL A 166 -4.22 -3.83 1.51
CA VAL A 166 -2.92 -3.16 1.71
C VAL A 166 -3.12 -1.74 2.26
N GLU A 167 -3.90 -0.91 1.57
CA GLU A 167 -4.12 0.49 1.96
C GLU A 167 -4.64 0.61 3.40
N THR A 168 -5.61 -0.22 3.78
CA THR A 168 -6.15 -0.20 5.14
C THR A 168 -5.18 -0.75 6.16
N ALA A 169 -4.45 -1.81 5.83
CA ALA A 169 -3.47 -2.40 6.72
C ALA A 169 -2.33 -1.43 7.02
N ILE A 170 -1.79 -0.73 6.01
CA ILE A 170 -0.76 0.31 6.19
C ILE A 170 -1.29 1.44 7.08
N ARG A 171 -2.46 2.02 6.74
CA ARG A 171 -3.06 3.12 7.51
C ARG A 171 -3.25 2.74 8.98
N LYS A 172 -3.74 1.53 9.25
CA LYS A 172 -3.99 1.07 10.62
C LYS A 172 -2.74 0.65 11.36
N ALA A 173 -1.74 0.11 10.68
CA ALA A 173 -0.45 -0.18 11.29
C ALA A 173 0.19 1.10 11.83
N PHE A 174 0.21 2.19 11.04
CA PHE A 174 0.70 3.49 11.52
C PHE A 174 -0.11 4.03 12.70
N GLN A 175 -1.43 4.01 12.60
CA GLN A 175 -2.30 4.46 13.69
C GLN A 175 -2.06 3.68 14.99
N PHE A 176 -1.89 2.37 14.92
CA PHE A 176 -1.63 1.53 16.10
C PHE A 176 -0.21 1.68 16.65
N CYS A 177 0.72 2.20 15.85
CA CYS A 177 2.02 2.70 16.30
C CYS A 177 1.97 4.13 16.86
N GLY A 178 0.81 4.81 16.83
CA GLY A 178 0.64 6.17 17.34
C GLY A 178 0.77 7.27 16.28
N GLU A 179 0.97 6.93 15.01
CA GLU A 179 1.11 7.88 13.92
C GLU A 179 -0.24 8.11 13.21
N ASN A 180 -0.83 9.29 13.41
CA ASN A 180 -2.13 9.66 12.85
C ASN A 180 -2.24 11.14 12.44
N GLU A 181 -1.14 11.89 12.50
CA GLU A 181 -1.13 13.32 12.19
C GLU A 181 -1.41 13.56 10.70
N GLU A 182 -2.24 14.55 10.39
CA GLU A 182 -2.47 14.96 9.01
C GLU A 182 -1.24 15.71 8.49
N ILE A 183 -0.65 15.22 7.40
CA ILE A 183 0.48 15.86 6.74
C ILE A 183 -0.04 16.59 5.51
N SER A 184 0.19 17.90 5.48
CA SER A 184 -0.12 18.74 4.34
C SER A 184 1.15 19.16 3.62
N VAL A 185 1.09 19.15 2.29
CA VAL A 185 2.13 19.69 1.41
C VAL A 185 1.55 20.91 0.70
N SER A 186 2.20 22.06 0.83
CA SER A 186 1.64 23.33 0.34
C SER A 186 1.68 23.43 -1.19
N GLY A 187 0.55 23.80 -1.81
CA GLY A 187 0.47 24.34 -3.18
C GLY A 187 0.95 23.46 -4.34
N LYS A 188 1.42 22.24 -4.09
CA LYS A 188 2.06 21.38 -5.08
C LYS A 188 1.05 20.40 -5.68
N ARG A 189 0.87 20.46 -7.02
CA ARG A 189 0.09 19.47 -7.79
C ARG A 189 0.88 18.18 -7.98
N LYS A 190 0.21 17.06 -8.28
CA LYS A 190 0.88 15.81 -8.65
C LYS A 190 1.78 16.02 -9.87
N SER A 191 3.10 15.94 -9.67
CA SER A 191 4.12 15.93 -10.72
C SER A 191 5.39 15.27 -10.21
N PHE A 192 6.21 14.73 -11.11
CA PHE A 192 7.47 14.10 -10.73
C PHE A 192 8.47 15.11 -10.16
N GLY A 193 8.52 16.33 -10.71
CA GLY A 193 9.34 17.41 -10.15
C GLY A 193 8.96 17.74 -8.70
N ASN A 194 7.66 17.85 -8.40
CA ASN A 194 7.21 18.11 -7.03
C ASN A 194 7.51 16.95 -6.08
N ALA A 195 7.44 15.70 -6.56
CA ALA A 195 7.86 14.54 -5.78
C ALA A 195 9.37 14.58 -5.50
N ALA A 196 10.19 14.92 -6.49
CA ALA A 196 11.64 15.06 -6.29
C ALA A 196 11.97 16.14 -5.26
N ASP A 197 11.35 17.32 -5.39
CA ASP A 197 11.55 18.42 -4.43
C ASP A 197 11.12 18.06 -3.02
N LEU A 198 10.03 17.30 -2.89
CA LEU A 198 9.59 16.79 -1.60
C LEU A 198 10.61 15.81 -1.00
N LEU A 199 11.09 14.83 -1.77
CA LEU A 199 12.03 13.82 -1.26
C LEU A 199 13.35 14.45 -0.79
N ASP A 200 13.82 15.46 -1.54
CA ASP A 200 15.01 16.24 -1.20
C ASP A 200 14.81 17.05 0.10
N GLU A 201 13.66 17.71 0.24
CA GLU A 201 13.28 18.44 1.46
C GLU A 201 13.19 17.51 2.67
N LEU A 202 12.64 16.31 2.49
CA LEU A 202 12.49 15.32 3.54
C LEU A 202 13.82 14.73 3.99
N ALA A 203 14.81 14.58 3.10
CA ALA A 203 16.12 14.04 3.43
C ALA A 203 16.79 14.79 4.60
N GLY A 204 16.62 16.11 4.68
CA GLY A 204 17.15 16.95 5.76
C GLY A 204 16.32 16.96 7.06
N LYS A 205 15.15 16.31 7.06
CA LYS A 205 14.18 16.33 8.17
C LYS A 205 14.00 14.97 8.85
N MET A 206 14.63 13.91 8.34
CA MET A 206 14.54 12.57 8.91
C MET A 206 15.25 12.51 10.27
N GLY A 207 14.55 11.98 11.28
CA GLY A 207 15.10 11.75 12.61
C GLY A 207 15.60 10.32 12.81
N ASN A 208 15.79 9.91 14.07
CA ASN A 208 16.18 8.53 14.41
C ASN A 208 14.99 7.56 14.47
N ASP A 209 13.75 8.07 14.55
CA ASP A 209 12.55 7.25 14.60
C ASP A 209 12.13 6.80 13.19
N LYS A 210 12.42 5.53 12.86
CA LYS A 210 12.12 4.96 11.55
C LYS A 210 10.63 4.88 11.26
N THR A 211 9.79 4.66 12.27
CA THR A 211 8.33 4.62 12.08
C THR A 211 7.82 5.98 11.69
N LYS A 212 8.22 7.02 12.43
CA LYS A 212 7.86 8.41 12.12
C LYS A 212 8.40 8.87 10.76
N ASN A 213 9.64 8.54 10.44
CA ASN A 213 10.23 8.85 9.12
C ASN A 213 9.44 8.19 7.98
N SER A 214 9.11 6.91 8.12
CA SER A 214 8.29 6.15 7.15
C SER A 214 6.92 6.81 6.99
N TYR A 215 6.27 7.18 8.10
CA TYR A 215 4.98 7.88 8.09
C TYR A 215 5.05 9.20 7.33
N ILE A 216 6.06 10.04 7.65
CA ILE A 216 6.24 11.35 7.03
C ILE A 216 6.43 11.22 5.53
N VAL A 217 7.29 10.31 5.06
CA VAL A 217 7.54 10.11 3.63
C VAL A 217 6.29 9.62 2.92
N VAL A 218 5.63 8.58 3.45
CA VAL A 218 4.43 8.00 2.85
C VAL A 218 3.31 9.04 2.75
N LYS A 219 3.01 9.75 3.84
CA LYS A 219 1.92 10.72 3.87
C LYS A 219 2.20 11.98 3.07
N SER A 220 3.46 12.42 3.01
CA SER A 220 3.82 13.56 2.16
C SER A 220 3.65 13.23 0.67
N LEU A 221 4.00 12.00 0.26
CA LEU A 221 3.75 11.52 -1.10
C LEU A 221 2.24 11.39 -1.38
N GLU A 222 1.47 10.85 -0.44
CA GLU A 222 -0.01 10.77 -0.55
C GLU A 222 -0.63 12.15 -0.72
N ALA A 223 -0.16 13.14 0.06
CA ALA A 223 -0.64 14.51 -0.03
C ALA A 223 -0.33 15.17 -1.39
N LEU A 224 0.72 14.71 -2.09
CA LEU A 224 1.00 15.08 -3.49
C LEU A 224 0.18 14.28 -4.53
N GLY A 225 -0.55 13.25 -4.12
CA GLY A 225 -1.31 12.37 -5.00
C GLY A 225 -0.55 11.12 -5.48
N TYR A 226 0.53 10.73 -4.81
CA TYR A 226 1.23 9.46 -5.02
C TYR A 226 1.01 8.52 -3.83
N ALA A 227 0.67 7.26 -4.11
CA ALA A 227 0.63 6.23 -3.08
C ALA A 227 1.80 5.26 -3.31
N PRO A 228 2.82 5.27 -2.44
CA PRO A 228 4.02 4.43 -2.59
C PRO A 228 3.78 2.97 -2.19
N TYR A 229 2.54 2.49 -2.30
CA TYR A 229 2.09 1.14 -1.98
C TYR A 229 0.85 0.79 -2.79
N ALA A 230 0.52 -0.49 -2.90
CA ALA A 230 -0.61 -0.95 -3.70
C ALA A 230 -1.94 -0.38 -3.16
N ASN A 231 -2.66 0.35 -4.00
CA ASN A 231 -3.90 1.05 -3.64
C ASN A 231 -4.89 0.99 -4.81
N ALA A 232 -6.19 0.95 -4.51
CA ALA A 232 -7.20 0.73 -5.56
C ALA A 232 -7.19 1.84 -6.62
N GLY A 233 -6.80 3.07 -6.23
CA GLY A 233 -6.64 4.22 -7.11
C GLY A 233 -5.76 3.94 -8.34
N MET A 234 -4.74 3.08 -8.18
CA MET A 234 -3.79 2.75 -9.24
C MET A 234 -4.40 2.03 -10.43
N LEU A 235 -5.54 1.33 -10.24
CA LEU A 235 -6.24 0.56 -11.27
C LEU A 235 -7.37 1.35 -11.93
N THR A 236 -7.84 2.44 -11.31
CA THR A 236 -9.12 3.09 -11.66
C THR A 236 -9.18 3.74 -13.05
N ALA A 237 -8.05 3.91 -13.73
CA ALA A 237 -8.00 4.38 -15.11
C ALA A 237 -8.24 3.23 -16.10
N ALA A 238 -7.64 2.05 -15.86
CA ALA A 238 -7.84 0.84 -16.65
C ALA A 238 -9.18 0.14 -16.31
N HIS A 239 -9.59 0.23 -15.04
CA HIS A 239 -10.74 -0.44 -14.46
C HIS A 239 -11.62 0.55 -13.66
N PRO A 240 -12.38 1.44 -14.36
CA PRO A 240 -13.21 2.45 -13.70
C PRO A 240 -14.27 1.90 -12.75
N GLU A 241 -14.69 0.66 -12.95
CA GLU A 241 -15.64 -0.10 -12.14
C GLU A 241 -15.19 -0.33 -10.69
N LEU A 242 -13.87 -0.31 -10.44
CA LEU A 242 -13.30 -0.36 -9.09
C LEU A 242 -13.55 0.93 -8.29
N LYS A 243 -13.93 2.04 -8.95
CA LYS A 243 -14.23 3.28 -8.24
C LYS A 243 -15.45 3.05 -7.35
N PRO A 244 -15.39 3.44 -6.05
CA PRO A 244 -16.56 3.42 -5.20
C PRO A 244 -17.70 4.19 -5.88
N LYS A 245 -18.87 3.54 -6.03
CA LYS A 245 -20.06 4.21 -6.54
C LYS A 245 -20.36 5.38 -5.60
N LYS A 246 -20.26 6.62 -6.11
CA LYS A 246 -20.63 7.80 -5.32
C LYS A 246 -22.07 7.59 -4.83
N PRO A 247 -22.37 7.81 -3.54
CA PRO A 247 -23.75 7.72 -3.05
C PRO A 247 -24.62 8.64 -3.91
N LYS A 248 -25.64 8.06 -4.55
CA LYS A 248 -26.62 8.82 -5.31
C LYS A 248 -27.55 9.52 -4.31
N GLY A 249 -27.33 10.81 -4.08
CA GLY A 249 -28.17 11.66 -3.24
C GLY A 249 -27.40 12.82 -2.63
N ARG A 250 -28.07 13.97 -2.42
CA ARG A 250 -27.55 15.01 -1.53
C ARG A 250 -27.52 14.43 -0.12
N ILE A 251 -26.34 14.32 0.49
CA ILE A 251 -26.26 14.26 1.95
C ILE A 251 -26.95 15.55 2.43
N ALA A 252 -28.10 15.43 3.09
CA ALA A 252 -28.73 16.57 3.73
C ALA A 252 -27.70 17.15 4.70
N LYS A 253 -27.35 18.43 4.51
CA LYS A 253 -26.62 19.18 5.53
C LYS A 253 -27.59 19.34 6.71
N GLY A 254 -27.52 18.41 7.66
CA GLY A 254 -28.08 18.55 9.01
C GLY A 254 -27.03 19.15 9.91
#